data_AF-A0A9P1CAX6-F1
#
_entry.id   AF-A0A9P1CAX6-F1
#
_cell.length_a   1.000
_cell.length_b   1.000
_cell.length_c   1.000
_cell.angle_alpha   90.00
_cell.angle_beta   90.00
_cell.angle_gamma   90.00
#
_symmetry.space_group_name_H-M   'P 1'
#
loop_
_entity.id
_entity.type
_entity.pdbx_description
1 polymer ?
#
loop_
_entity_poly.entity_id
_entity_poly.type
_entity_poly.pdbx_seq_one_letter_code
_entity_poly.pdbx_strand_id
1 'polypeptide(L)'
;MGAIGCRCTDDVDTTCAEATAENDVVPIMSVADPLAIGKPSAEAGAPAAPAAKEKHNPNRLADSQKKLQTCARALRNRMAKEQSDVWKKTEAEFNVQKMIWQSLSLQRGEKHKGNAAMIQSKLEFAFATHATDLAKAIEALDMCLKINEGHDLLGVAMVEAMESIKTAAIHADARAELANLLEKAAEELAVGHVSKHGSNELVQLLGDCGIQEPKLETAIKSAWTFAYGE
;
A
#
# COMPACT_ATOMS: atom_id res chain seq x y z
N MET A 1 -5.45 34.48 49.74
CA MET A 1 -5.95 35.49 48.78
C MET A 1 -4.83 35.79 47.80
N GLY A 2 -5.06 35.50 46.52
CA GLY A 2 -4.06 35.62 45.46
C GLY A 2 -4.54 34.84 44.24
N ALA A 3 -5.51 35.40 43.52
CA ALA A 3 -6.05 34.87 42.29
C ALA A 3 -5.02 35.06 41.16
N ILE A 4 -4.54 33.97 40.56
CA ILE A 4 -3.73 34.01 39.35
C ILE A 4 -4.67 33.68 38.19
N GLY A 5 -4.96 34.71 37.41
CA GLY A 5 -5.91 34.70 36.32
C GLY A 5 -5.43 33.88 35.12
N CYS A 6 -6.38 33.15 34.55
CA CYS A 6 -6.33 32.62 33.19
C CYS A 6 -6.09 33.74 32.19
N ARG A 7 -5.20 33.49 31.22
CA ARG A 7 -5.10 34.28 30.00
C ARG A 7 -5.25 33.33 28.83
N CYS A 8 -6.46 33.27 28.30
CA CYS A 8 -6.77 32.68 27.01
C CYS A 8 -6.31 33.67 25.92
N THR A 9 -5.58 33.18 24.93
CA THR A 9 -5.41 33.88 23.66
C THR A 9 -5.95 32.96 22.58
N ASP A 10 -7.04 33.40 22.00
CA ASP A 10 -7.69 32.88 20.80
C ASP A 10 -6.83 33.10 19.54
N ASP A 11 -7.24 32.41 18.48
CA ASP A 11 -6.95 32.66 17.07
C ASP A 11 -5.57 32.24 16.54
N VAL A 12 -5.51 31.03 15.98
CA VAL A 12 -4.83 30.82 14.70
C VAL A 12 -5.75 30.05 13.75
N ASP A 13 -5.95 30.71 12.61
CA ASP A 13 -6.81 30.38 11.49
C ASP A 13 -6.79 28.92 11.04
N THR A 14 -8.01 28.40 10.96
CA THR A 14 -8.39 27.21 10.21
C THR A 14 -8.33 27.54 8.72
N THR A 15 -7.30 27.06 8.04
CA THR A 15 -7.33 26.83 6.58
C THR A 15 -6.83 25.43 6.28
N CYS A 16 -7.63 24.43 6.66
CA CYS A 16 -7.57 23.12 6.03
C CYS A 16 -8.04 23.27 4.58
N ALA A 17 -7.09 23.50 3.67
CA ALA A 17 -7.31 23.26 2.26
C ALA A 17 -7.55 21.75 2.08
N GLU A 18 -8.82 21.36 1.97
CA GLU A 18 -9.22 20.07 1.41
C GLU A 18 -8.67 19.98 -0.01
N ALA A 19 -7.53 19.32 -0.16
CA ALA A 19 -7.13 18.78 -1.45
C ALA A 19 -8.04 17.59 -1.74
N THR A 20 -9.16 17.85 -2.42
CA THR A 20 -10.00 16.82 -3.02
C THR A 20 -9.16 16.07 -4.05
N ALA A 21 -8.60 14.93 -3.64
CA ALA A 21 -7.93 13.97 -4.52
C ALA A 21 -8.98 13.16 -5.28
N GLU A 22 -9.82 13.83 -6.06
CA GLU A 22 -10.79 13.23 -6.97
C GLU A 22 -10.54 13.79 -8.36
N ASN A 23 -9.60 13.20 -9.10
CA ASN A 23 -9.56 13.07 -10.56
C ASN A 23 -8.12 12.83 -11.03
N ASP A 24 -7.66 11.58 -10.94
CA ASP A 24 -6.56 11.13 -11.81
C ASP A 24 -6.74 9.65 -12.20
N VAL A 25 -7.99 9.26 -12.43
CA VAL A 25 -8.29 8.03 -13.19
C VAL A 25 -8.14 8.39 -14.65
N VAL A 26 -6.93 8.21 -15.19
CA VAL A 26 -6.71 8.29 -16.63
C VAL A 26 -7.64 7.26 -17.29
N PRO A 27 -8.49 7.66 -18.27
CA PRO A 27 -9.34 6.71 -18.97
C PRO A 27 -8.48 5.72 -19.75
N ILE A 28 -8.40 4.48 -19.28
CA ILE A 28 -7.89 3.37 -20.09
C ILE A 28 -8.95 3.11 -21.15
N MET A 29 -8.64 3.46 -22.41
CA MET A 29 -9.53 3.23 -23.54
C MET A 29 -9.90 1.74 -23.60
N SER A 30 -11.21 1.48 -23.50
CA SER A 30 -11.81 0.16 -23.59
C SER A 30 -11.54 -0.42 -24.98
N VAL A 31 -10.87 -1.56 -25.04
CA VAL A 31 -10.63 -2.30 -26.28
C VAL A 31 -11.91 -3.07 -26.59
N ALA A 32 -12.50 -2.79 -27.75
CA ALA A 32 -13.77 -3.37 -28.18
C ALA A 32 -13.70 -4.91 -28.30
N ASP A 33 -14.71 -5.58 -27.76
CA ASP A 33 -14.98 -7.00 -27.97
C ASP A 33 -15.30 -7.29 -29.44
N PRO A 34 -14.62 -8.24 -30.10
CA PRO A 34 -15.08 -8.77 -31.36
C PRO A 34 -16.17 -9.83 -31.12
N LEU A 35 -17.35 -9.54 -31.68
CA LEU A 35 -18.52 -10.40 -31.80
C LEU A 35 -18.19 -11.83 -32.23
N ALA A 36 -18.76 -12.77 -31.49
CA ALA A 36 -18.87 -14.17 -31.86
C ALA A 36 -19.75 -14.36 -33.11
N ILE A 37 -19.21 -15.01 -34.14
CA ILE A 37 -19.99 -15.68 -35.19
C ILE A 37 -19.39 -17.07 -35.38
N GLY A 38 -20.18 -18.10 -35.08
CA GLY A 38 -19.81 -19.49 -35.27
C GLY A 38 -20.08 -20.00 -36.69
N LYS A 39 -19.27 -20.97 -37.13
CA LYS A 39 -19.69 -22.29 -37.63
C LYS A 39 -18.48 -23.18 -37.95
N PRO A 40 -18.59 -24.52 -37.82
CA PRO A 40 -17.50 -25.45 -38.10
C PRO A 40 -17.62 -26.02 -39.53
N SER A 41 -16.49 -26.25 -40.22
CA SER A 41 -16.23 -27.49 -40.98
C SER A 41 -14.89 -27.48 -41.73
N ALA A 42 -14.35 -28.70 -41.84
CA ALA A 42 -13.47 -29.25 -42.88
C ALA A 42 -11.95 -29.04 -42.80
N GLU A 43 -11.28 -30.18 -42.56
CA GLU A 43 -9.90 -30.51 -42.86
C GLU A 43 -9.50 -30.14 -44.31
N ALA A 44 -8.34 -29.49 -44.45
CA ALA A 44 -7.42 -29.70 -45.57
C ALA A 44 -6.05 -29.09 -45.20
N GLY A 45 -5.01 -29.92 -45.24
CA GLY A 45 -3.63 -29.51 -44.99
C GLY A 45 -3.14 -28.47 -46.00
N ALA A 46 -2.45 -27.46 -45.48
CA ALA A 46 -1.64 -26.51 -46.24
C ALA A 46 -0.50 -25.97 -45.34
N PRO A 47 0.62 -25.51 -45.93
CA PRO A 47 1.94 -25.58 -45.33
C PRO A 47 2.23 -24.42 -44.38
N ALA A 48 3.13 -24.68 -43.43
CA ALA A 48 3.64 -23.75 -42.44
C ALA A 48 3.98 -22.38 -43.04
N ALA A 49 3.20 -21.36 -42.65
CA ALA A 49 3.50 -19.98 -42.96
C ALA A 49 4.83 -19.58 -42.28
N PRO A 50 5.72 -18.85 -42.97
CA PRO A 50 6.98 -18.41 -42.39
C PRO A 50 6.69 -17.40 -41.28
N ALA A 51 7.27 -17.62 -40.10
CA ALA A 51 7.26 -16.71 -38.97
C ALA A 51 7.60 -15.29 -39.48
N ALA A 52 6.59 -14.43 -39.54
CA ALA A 52 6.77 -13.04 -39.90
C ALA A 52 7.68 -12.42 -38.84
N LYS A 53 8.88 -12.03 -39.26
CA LYS A 53 9.80 -11.23 -38.45
C LYS A 53 9.07 -9.93 -38.10
N GLU A 54 8.44 -9.92 -36.93
CA GLU A 54 7.80 -8.75 -36.35
C GLU A 54 8.89 -7.69 -36.22
N LYS A 55 8.89 -6.71 -37.13
CA LYS A 55 9.84 -5.60 -37.07
C LYS A 55 9.57 -4.89 -35.76
N HIS A 56 10.55 -4.93 -34.86
CA HIS A 56 10.51 -4.28 -33.55
C HIS A 56 10.11 -2.82 -33.76
N ASN A 57 8.86 -2.48 -33.45
CA ASN A 57 8.36 -1.13 -33.59
C ASN A 57 8.98 -0.29 -32.46
N PRO A 58 9.81 0.73 -32.74
CA PRO A 58 10.47 1.52 -31.71
C PRO A 58 9.47 2.21 -30.78
N ASN A 59 8.23 2.44 -31.23
CA ASN A 59 7.17 2.97 -30.37
C ASN A 59 6.77 2.01 -29.24
N ARG A 60 6.91 0.68 -29.43
CA ARG A 60 6.53 -0.31 -28.40
C ARG A 60 7.44 -0.25 -27.16
N LEU A 61 8.73 -0.01 -27.34
CA LEU A 61 9.67 0.08 -26.21
C LEU A 61 9.43 1.36 -25.41
N ALA A 62 9.19 2.49 -26.10
CA ALA A 62 8.82 3.75 -25.47
C ALA A 62 7.50 3.65 -24.68
N ASP A 63 6.49 2.96 -25.23
CA ASP A 63 5.22 2.73 -24.53
C ASP A 63 5.41 1.86 -23.27
N SER A 64 6.24 0.82 -23.36
CA SER A 64 6.52 -0.09 -22.24
C SER A 64 7.31 0.62 -21.15
N GLN A 65 8.32 1.41 -21.52
CA GLN A 65 9.06 2.30 -20.61
C GLN A 65 8.09 3.21 -19.84
N LYS A 66 7.21 3.94 -20.54
CA LYS A 66 6.26 4.86 -19.91
C LYS A 66 5.30 4.12 -18.97
N LYS A 67 4.83 2.93 -19.35
CA LYS A 67 3.96 2.11 -18.51
C LYS A 67 4.67 1.63 -17.25
N LEU A 68 5.91 1.16 -17.34
CA LEU A 68 6.70 0.73 -16.18
C LEU A 68 6.94 1.88 -15.20
N GLN A 69 7.33 3.08 -15.69
CA GLN A 69 7.47 4.28 -14.85
C GLN A 69 6.15 4.66 -14.18
N THR A 70 5.04 4.59 -14.91
CA THR A 70 3.71 4.88 -14.37
C THR A 70 3.32 3.88 -13.28
N CYS A 71 3.60 2.59 -13.49
CA CYS A 71 3.33 1.55 -12.50
C CYS A 71 4.19 1.71 -11.24
N ALA A 72 5.48 2.01 -11.38
CA ALA A 72 6.37 2.27 -10.25
C ALA A 72 5.89 3.45 -9.39
N ARG A 73 5.51 4.56 -10.05
CA ARG A 73 4.95 5.73 -9.37
C ARG A 73 3.62 5.42 -8.69
N ALA A 74 2.72 4.73 -9.38
CA ALA A 74 1.42 4.34 -8.83
C ALA A 74 1.60 3.45 -7.59
N LEU A 75 2.55 2.50 -7.63
CA LEU A 75 2.88 1.64 -6.50
C LEU A 75 3.38 2.46 -5.30
N ARG A 76 4.33 3.39 -5.48
CA ARG A 76 4.82 4.23 -4.38
C ARG A 76 3.76 5.14 -3.79
N ASN A 77 2.98 5.81 -4.65
CA ASN A 77 1.89 6.67 -4.19
C ASN A 77 0.88 5.88 -3.36
N ARG A 78 0.58 4.66 -3.78
CA ARG A 78 -0.31 3.77 -3.04
C ARG A 78 0.28 3.33 -1.72
N MET A 79 1.54 2.91 -1.68
CA MET A 79 2.22 2.54 -0.43
C MET A 79 2.15 3.67 0.60
N ALA A 80 2.46 4.90 0.17
CA ALA A 80 2.42 6.07 1.02
C ALA A 80 0.99 6.36 1.53
N LYS A 81 -0.01 6.25 0.64
CA LYS A 81 -1.42 6.43 1.00
C LYS A 81 -1.90 5.35 1.97
N GLU A 82 -1.67 4.08 1.67
CA GLU A 82 -2.07 2.94 2.51
C GLU A 82 -1.46 3.06 3.90
N GLN A 83 -0.15 3.34 4.00
CA GLN A 83 0.51 3.60 5.28
C GLN A 83 -0.17 4.77 6.02
N SER A 84 -0.39 5.91 5.37
CA SER A 84 -1.06 7.06 6.01
C SER A 84 -2.47 6.70 6.50
N ASP A 85 -3.24 5.98 5.70
CA ASP A 85 -4.63 5.63 5.99
C ASP A 85 -4.72 4.63 7.17
N VAL A 86 -3.86 3.60 7.22
CA VAL A 86 -3.85 2.64 8.34
C VAL A 86 -3.43 3.29 9.66
N TRP A 87 -2.45 4.20 9.64
CA TRP A 87 -2.03 4.94 10.84
C TRP A 87 -3.13 5.90 11.32
N LYS A 88 -3.76 6.66 10.42
CA LYS A 88 -4.90 7.54 10.76
C LYS A 88 -6.09 6.78 11.34
N LYS A 89 -6.45 5.64 10.73
CA LYS A 89 -7.52 4.78 11.24
C LYS A 89 -7.18 4.28 12.65
N THR A 90 -5.96 3.80 12.86
CA THR A 90 -5.51 3.32 14.17
C THR A 90 -5.51 4.44 15.22
N GLU A 91 -5.14 5.66 14.85
CA GLU A 91 -5.20 6.82 15.75
C GLU A 91 -6.65 7.18 16.14
N ALA A 92 -7.58 7.11 15.19
CA ALA A 92 -9.01 7.31 15.48
C ALA A 92 -9.53 6.27 16.47
N GLU A 93 -9.23 4.99 16.25
CA GLU A 93 -9.60 3.90 17.17
C GLU A 93 -8.92 4.04 18.54
N PHE A 94 -7.66 4.49 18.57
CA PHE A 94 -6.96 4.77 19.82
C PHE A 94 -7.66 5.87 20.64
N ASN A 95 -8.16 6.92 19.98
CA ASN A 95 -8.92 7.98 20.65
C ASN A 95 -10.24 7.45 21.25
N VAL A 96 -10.94 6.56 20.54
CA VAL A 96 -12.12 5.86 21.09
C VAL A 96 -11.73 5.00 22.29
N GLN A 97 -10.65 4.23 22.18
CA GLN A 97 -10.17 3.33 23.21
C GLN A 97 -9.79 4.07 24.51
N LYS A 98 -9.21 5.28 24.42
CA LYS A 98 -8.94 6.14 25.58
C LYS A 98 -10.22 6.50 26.33
N MET A 99 -11.30 6.84 25.63
CA MET A 99 -12.60 7.14 26.26
C MET A 99 -13.17 5.91 26.98
N ILE A 100 -13.07 4.73 26.35
CA ILE A 100 -13.49 3.46 26.95
C ILE A 100 -12.70 3.21 28.25
N TRP A 101 -11.38 3.32 28.22
CA TRP A 101 -10.56 3.13 29.43
C TRP A 101 -10.89 4.13 30.53
N GLN A 102 -11.11 5.40 30.20
CA GLN A 102 -11.53 6.40 31.18
C GLN A 102 -12.85 5.99 31.85
N SER A 103 -13.83 5.53 31.08
CA SER A 103 -15.13 5.07 31.62
C SER A 103 -15.00 3.80 32.49
N LEU A 104 -14.18 2.83 32.08
CA LEU A 104 -13.99 1.56 32.78
C LEU A 104 -13.06 1.66 33.99
N SER A 105 -12.19 2.68 34.03
CA SER A 105 -11.27 2.90 35.14
C SER A 105 -12.01 3.07 36.49
N LEU A 106 -13.25 3.54 36.45
CA LEU A 106 -14.11 3.67 37.64
C LEU A 106 -14.63 2.32 38.14
N GLN A 107 -14.68 1.29 37.28
CA GLN A 107 -15.35 0.01 37.55
C GLN A 107 -14.40 -1.16 37.84
N ARG A 108 -13.22 -1.20 37.21
CA ARG A 108 -12.37 -2.42 37.15
C ARG A 108 -11.11 -2.41 38.04
N GLY A 109 -10.99 -1.46 38.96
CA GLY A 109 -9.90 -1.41 39.97
C GLY A 109 -8.51 -1.09 39.41
N GLU A 110 -7.49 -1.13 40.27
CA GLU A 110 -6.13 -0.63 39.96
C GLU A 110 -5.36 -1.47 38.94
N LYS A 111 -5.49 -2.81 38.97
CA LYS A 111 -4.78 -3.68 38.02
C LYS A 111 -5.17 -3.39 36.57
N HIS A 112 -6.46 -3.17 36.32
CA HIS A 112 -6.98 -2.79 35.01
C HIS A 112 -6.40 -1.42 34.56
N LYS A 113 -6.35 -0.44 35.48
CA LYS A 113 -5.75 0.87 35.19
C LYS A 113 -4.28 0.77 34.82
N GLY A 114 -3.51 -0.06 35.53
CA GLY A 114 -2.09 -0.26 35.28
C GLY A 114 -1.81 -0.81 33.88
N ASN A 115 -2.52 -1.87 33.48
CA ASN A 115 -2.35 -2.45 32.14
C ASN A 115 -2.84 -1.51 31.04
N ALA A 116 -3.96 -0.82 31.23
CA ALA A 116 -4.45 0.17 30.27
C ALA A 116 -3.46 1.32 30.08
N ALA A 117 -2.88 1.85 31.17
CA ALA A 117 -1.85 2.88 31.11
C ALA A 117 -0.59 2.42 30.36
N MET A 118 -0.19 1.15 30.54
CA MET A 118 0.95 0.57 29.83
C MET A 118 0.69 0.46 28.32
N ILE A 119 -0.48 -0.05 27.92
CA ILE A 119 -0.89 -0.09 26.51
C ILE A 119 -0.97 1.32 25.93
N GLN A 120 -1.58 2.26 26.64
CA GLN A 120 -1.67 3.66 26.21
C GLN A 120 -0.28 4.26 25.93
N SER A 121 0.65 4.11 26.88
CA SER A 121 2.03 4.61 26.74
C SER A 121 2.76 4.00 25.54
N LYS A 122 2.55 2.71 25.26
CA LYS A 122 3.15 2.03 24.10
C LYS A 122 2.55 2.48 22.77
N LEU A 123 1.23 2.70 22.72
CA LEU A 123 0.58 3.28 21.53
C LEU A 123 1.05 4.70 21.25
N GLU A 124 1.11 5.57 22.27
CA GLU A 124 1.64 6.93 22.14
C GLU A 124 3.08 6.93 21.64
N PHE A 125 3.92 6.01 22.15
CA PHE A 125 5.27 5.82 21.65
C PHE A 125 5.29 5.37 20.18
N ALA A 126 4.44 4.42 19.78
CA ALA A 126 4.34 3.98 18.38
C ALA A 126 3.96 5.14 17.46
N PHE A 127 2.96 5.96 17.83
CA PHE A 127 2.57 7.16 17.07
C PHE A 127 3.66 8.24 17.02
N ALA A 128 4.47 8.38 18.07
CA ALA A 128 5.57 9.34 18.07
C ALA A 128 6.76 8.88 17.20
N THR A 129 6.91 7.58 16.97
CA THR A 129 8.12 6.99 16.37
C THR A 129 7.92 6.43 14.97
N HIS A 130 6.69 6.15 14.52
CA HIS A 130 6.45 5.46 13.24
C HIS A 130 7.05 6.16 12.01
N ALA A 131 7.19 7.49 12.05
CA ALA A 131 7.75 8.27 10.93
C ALA A 131 9.29 8.20 10.86
N THR A 132 9.97 7.89 11.97
CA THR A 132 11.44 7.90 12.07
C THR A 132 12.04 6.53 12.29
N ASP A 133 11.32 5.62 12.95
CA ASP A 133 11.75 4.27 13.28
C ASP A 133 10.54 3.32 13.27
N LEU A 134 10.16 2.86 12.07
CA LEU A 134 9.03 1.97 11.88
C LEU A 134 9.19 0.67 12.67
N ALA A 135 10.39 0.11 12.74
CA ALA A 135 10.65 -1.15 13.45
C ALA A 135 10.32 -1.04 14.95
N LYS A 136 10.75 0.04 15.62
CA LYS A 136 10.40 0.29 17.02
C LYS A 136 8.91 0.54 17.22
N ALA A 137 8.26 1.23 16.27
CA ALA A 137 6.82 1.43 16.34
C ALA A 137 6.07 0.09 16.27
N ILE A 138 6.45 -0.81 15.36
CA ILE A 138 5.89 -2.17 15.25
C ILE A 138 6.14 -2.98 16.53
N GLU A 139 7.36 -2.95 17.09
CA GLU A 139 7.66 -3.64 18.36
C GLU A 139 6.76 -3.15 19.51
N ALA A 140 6.47 -1.85 19.56
CA ALA A 140 5.55 -1.28 20.53
C ALA A 140 4.11 -1.76 20.33
N LEU A 141 3.65 -1.92 19.09
CA LEU A 141 2.34 -2.50 18.79
C LEU A 141 2.27 -3.98 19.21
N ASP A 142 3.33 -4.77 18.98
CA ASP A 142 3.39 -6.16 19.42
C ASP A 142 3.35 -6.27 20.96
N MET A 143 4.02 -5.37 21.66
CA MET A 143 3.92 -5.28 23.13
C MET A 143 2.48 -4.98 23.58
N CYS A 144 1.76 -4.07 22.91
CA CYS A 144 0.36 -3.79 23.22
C CYS A 144 -0.53 -5.03 23.06
N LEU A 145 -0.37 -5.77 21.95
CA LEU A 145 -1.13 -6.99 21.69
C LEU A 145 -0.86 -8.06 22.75
N LYS A 146 0.41 -8.25 23.10
CA LYS A 146 0.83 -9.18 24.16
C LYS A 146 0.27 -8.80 25.54
N ILE A 147 0.26 -7.52 25.89
CA ILE A 147 -0.36 -7.05 27.15
C ILE A 147 -1.88 -7.23 27.10
N ASN A 148 -2.49 -7.17 25.93
CA ASN A 148 -3.93 -7.36 25.76
C ASN A 148 -4.37 -8.83 25.93
N GLU A 149 -3.48 -9.80 25.73
CA GLU A 149 -3.76 -11.23 25.91
C GLU A 149 -4.30 -11.52 27.32
N GLY A 150 -5.57 -11.95 27.40
CA GLY A 150 -6.25 -12.28 28.66
C GLY A 150 -6.76 -11.08 29.46
N HIS A 151 -6.70 -9.86 28.90
CA HIS A 151 -7.13 -8.64 29.59
C HIS A 151 -8.31 -7.92 28.92
N ASP A 152 -8.59 -8.19 27.64
CA ASP A 152 -9.67 -7.58 26.86
C ASP A 152 -9.70 -6.04 26.97
N LEU A 153 -8.52 -5.43 26.94
CA LEU A 153 -8.33 -3.99 27.07
C LEU A 153 -8.48 -3.27 25.74
N LEU A 154 -8.20 -3.95 24.62
CA LEU A 154 -8.34 -3.43 23.27
C LEU A 154 -9.62 -4.00 22.65
N GLY A 155 -10.48 -3.12 22.13
CA GLY A 155 -11.60 -3.52 21.30
C GLY A 155 -11.12 -4.19 20.00
N VAL A 156 -11.99 -5.02 19.41
CA VAL A 156 -11.71 -5.75 18.16
C VAL A 156 -11.23 -4.82 17.05
N ALA A 157 -11.89 -3.67 16.87
CA ALA A 157 -11.53 -2.68 15.85
C ALA A 157 -10.10 -2.14 16.03
N MET A 158 -9.65 -1.93 17.28
CA MET A 158 -8.30 -1.46 17.57
C MET A 158 -7.26 -2.56 17.28
N VAL A 159 -7.55 -3.82 17.63
CA VAL A 159 -6.69 -4.96 17.31
C VAL A 159 -6.54 -5.11 15.80
N GLU A 160 -7.64 -5.07 15.04
CA GLU A 160 -7.63 -5.13 13.58
C GLU A 160 -6.84 -3.98 12.95
N ALA A 161 -6.95 -2.77 13.50
CA ALA A 161 -6.22 -1.60 13.02
C ALA A 161 -4.70 -1.76 13.23
N MET A 162 -4.28 -2.27 14.39
CA MET A 162 -2.87 -2.55 14.67
C MET A 162 -2.31 -3.66 13.78
N GLU A 163 -3.05 -4.75 13.56
CA GLU A 163 -2.63 -5.81 12.64
C GLU A 163 -2.58 -5.35 11.18
N SER A 164 -3.42 -4.38 10.80
CA SER A 164 -3.36 -3.74 9.48
C SER A 164 -2.06 -2.95 9.29
N ILE A 165 -1.60 -2.22 10.31
CA ILE A 165 -0.28 -1.55 10.29
C ILE A 165 0.84 -2.58 10.10
N LYS A 166 0.82 -3.66 10.89
CA LYS A 166 1.83 -4.73 10.82
C LYS A 166 1.88 -5.36 9.44
N THR A 167 0.72 -5.66 8.86
CA THR A 167 0.60 -6.22 7.51
C THR A 167 1.18 -5.25 6.47
N ALA A 168 0.85 -3.95 6.56
CA ALA A 168 1.38 -2.94 5.65
C ALA A 168 2.91 -2.79 5.78
N ALA A 169 3.46 -2.94 6.98
CA ALA A 169 4.90 -2.90 7.24
C ALA A 169 5.63 -4.14 6.68
N ILE A 170 5.07 -5.34 6.84
CA ILE A 170 5.65 -6.59 6.29
C ILE A 170 5.87 -6.50 4.78
N HIS A 171 4.91 -5.90 4.06
CA HIS A 171 5.00 -5.77 2.60
C HIS A 171 5.78 -4.53 2.13
N ALA A 172 6.21 -3.64 3.04
CA ALA A 172 6.79 -2.34 2.65
C ALA A 172 8.08 -2.50 1.83
N ASP A 173 8.99 -3.37 2.27
CA ASP A 173 10.28 -3.60 1.61
C ASP A 173 10.09 -4.22 0.22
N ALA A 174 9.29 -5.29 0.12
CA ALA A 174 8.98 -5.94 -1.17
C ALA A 174 8.35 -4.95 -2.18
N ARG A 175 7.44 -4.08 -1.72
CA ARG A 175 6.82 -3.07 -2.59
C ARG A 175 7.82 -1.97 -3.01
N ALA A 176 8.76 -1.59 -2.15
CA ALA A 176 9.83 -0.66 -2.48
C ALA A 176 10.80 -1.27 -3.51
N GLU A 177 11.19 -2.53 -3.31
CA GLU A 177 12.03 -3.29 -4.24
C GLU A 177 11.36 -3.45 -5.60
N LEU A 178 10.07 -3.81 -5.64
CA LEU A 178 9.30 -3.88 -6.88
C LEU A 178 9.26 -2.52 -7.59
N ALA A 179 9.01 -1.43 -6.87
CA ALA A 179 9.02 -0.09 -7.49
C ALA A 179 10.38 0.26 -8.09
N ASN A 180 11.47 -0.07 -7.40
CA ASN A 180 12.84 0.14 -7.88
C ASN A 180 13.15 -0.73 -9.11
N LEU A 181 12.70 -1.99 -9.11
CA LEU A 181 12.86 -2.90 -10.24
C LEU A 181 12.15 -2.37 -11.49
N LEU A 182 10.93 -1.86 -11.34
CA LEU A 182 10.15 -1.27 -12.44
C LEU A 182 10.79 0.01 -12.99
N GLU A 183 11.37 0.85 -12.13
CA GLU A 183 12.11 2.04 -12.58
C GLU A 183 13.39 1.69 -13.31
N LYS A 184 14.20 0.79 -12.75
CA LYS A 184 15.42 0.33 -13.40
C LYS A 184 15.12 -0.27 -14.77
N ALA A 185 14.09 -1.12 -14.85
CA ALA A 185 13.62 -1.67 -16.12
C ALA A 185 13.24 -0.57 -17.12
N ALA A 186 12.57 0.49 -16.67
CA ALA A 186 12.23 1.61 -17.54
C ALA A 186 13.46 2.43 -17.98
N GLU A 187 14.44 2.64 -17.10
CA GLU A 187 15.69 3.33 -17.42
C GLU A 187 16.51 2.57 -18.46
N GLU A 188 16.59 1.24 -18.33
CA GLU A 188 17.24 0.38 -19.32
C GLU A 188 16.59 0.50 -20.70
N LEU A 189 15.26 0.43 -20.75
CA LEU A 189 14.52 0.65 -22.00
C LEU A 189 14.79 2.03 -22.61
N ALA A 190 14.95 3.06 -21.79
CA ALA A 190 15.22 4.43 -22.25
C ALA A 190 16.55 4.54 -23.00
N VAL A 191 17.56 3.77 -22.58
CA VAL A 191 18.89 3.72 -23.22
C VAL A 191 19.00 2.63 -24.29
N GLY A 192 17.89 1.93 -24.60
CA GLY A 192 17.85 0.84 -25.56
C GLY A 192 18.56 -0.43 -25.09
N HIS A 193 18.81 -0.56 -23.79
CA HIS A 193 19.35 -1.77 -23.18
C HIS A 193 18.18 -2.63 -22.67
N VAL A 194 18.26 -3.94 -22.90
CA VAL A 194 17.29 -4.89 -22.35
C VAL A 194 18.10 -5.98 -21.66
N SER A 195 18.32 -5.82 -20.35
CA SER A 195 18.85 -6.91 -19.55
C SER A 195 17.85 -8.06 -19.57
N LYS A 196 18.33 -9.30 -19.43
CA LYS A 196 17.44 -10.38 -18.97
C LYS A 196 17.12 -10.11 -17.50
N HIS A 197 16.19 -9.21 -17.23
CA HIS A 197 15.59 -9.15 -15.91
C HIS A 197 14.80 -10.44 -15.67
N GLY A 198 14.96 -11.04 -14.50
CA GLY A 198 14.37 -12.34 -14.24
C GLY A 198 12.86 -12.24 -14.08
N SER A 199 12.08 -12.87 -14.98
CA SER A 199 10.65 -13.14 -14.78
C SER A 199 10.35 -13.62 -13.35
N ASN A 200 11.23 -14.50 -12.86
CA ASN A 200 11.11 -15.10 -11.55
C ASN A 200 11.18 -14.08 -10.42
N GLU A 201 12.06 -13.07 -10.55
CA GLU A 201 12.21 -11.99 -9.56
C GLU A 201 10.94 -11.13 -9.52
N LEU A 202 10.38 -10.78 -10.68
CA LEU A 202 9.11 -10.05 -10.76
C LEU A 202 7.96 -10.85 -10.12
N VAL A 203 7.81 -12.12 -10.48
CA VAL A 203 6.72 -12.96 -9.97
C VAL A 203 6.81 -13.14 -8.47
N GLN A 204 8.03 -13.34 -7.95
CA GLN A 204 8.28 -13.42 -6.51
C GLN A 204 7.90 -12.11 -5.82
N LEU A 205 8.41 -10.96 -6.28
CA LEU A 205 8.12 -9.66 -5.69
C LEU A 205 6.62 -9.34 -5.75
N LEU A 206 5.92 -9.66 -6.84
CA LEU A 206 4.48 -9.45 -6.94
C LEU A 206 3.70 -10.27 -5.89
N GLY A 207 4.15 -11.49 -5.59
CA GLY A 207 3.60 -12.31 -4.50
C GLY A 207 3.89 -11.70 -3.13
N ASP A 208 5.14 -11.31 -2.89
CA ASP A 208 5.59 -10.77 -1.60
C ASP A 208 5.01 -9.38 -1.30
N CYS A 209 4.64 -8.61 -2.32
CA CYS A 209 4.04 -7.29 -2.18
C CYS A 209 2.61 -7.28 -1.61
N GLY A 210 1.89 -8.41 -1.67
CA GLY A 210 0.49 -8.46 -1.22
C GLY A 210 -0.41 -7.41 -1.89
N ILE A 211 -0.25 -7.18 -3.21
CA ILE A 211 -1.01 -6.15 -3.94
C ILE A 211 -2.48 -6.54 -3.99
N GLN A 212 -3.35 -5.71 -3.38
CA GLN A 212 -4.79 -5.99 -3.35
C GLN A 212 -5.56 -5.49 -4.58
N GLU A 213 -4.95 -4.76 -5.52
CA GLU A 213 -5.61 -4.40 -6.79
C GLU A 213 -5.12 -5.27 -7.95
N PRO A 214 -5.95 -6.20 -8.44
CA PRO A 214 -5.63 -7.04 -9.59
C PRO A 214 -5.29 -6.23 -10.85
N LYS A 215 -5.85 -5.01 -10.99
CA LYS A 215 -5.60 -4.13 -12.13
C LYS A 215 -4.15 -3.64 -12.19
N LEU A 216 -3.58 -3.24 -11.05
CA LEU A 216 -2.19 -2.78 -11.00
C LEU A 216 -1.23 -3.94 -11.26
N GLU A 217 -1.49 -5.10 -10.65
CA GLU A 217 -0.72 -6.32 -10.88
C GLU A 217 -0.73 -6.73 -12.36
N THR A 218 -1.92 -6.72 -12.99
CA THR A 218 -2.06 -7.02 -14.43
C THR A 218 -1.33 -6.00 -15.31
N ALA A 219 -1.38 -4.71 -14.95
CA ALA A 219 -0.68 -3.67 -15.68
C ALA A 219 0.84 -3.83 -15.59
N ILE A 220 1.36 -4.18 -14.42
CA ILE A 220 2.79 -4.48 -14.21
C ILE A 220 3.21 -5.68 -15.06
N LYS A 221 2.50 -6.81 -14.97
CA LYS A 221 2.78 -8.02 -15.76
C LYS A 221 2.74 -7.74 -17.26
N SER A 222 1.71 -7.02 -17.72
CA SER A 222 1.56 -6.66 -19.13
C SER A 222 2.71 -5.78 -19.62
N ALA A 223 3.06 -4.74 -18.88
CA ALA A 223 4.16 -3.83 -19.24
C ALA A 223 5.51 -4.58 -19.28
N TRP A 224 5.71 -5.52 -18.35
CA TRP A 224 6.90 -6.35 -18.27
C TRP A 224 7.03 -7.33 -19.42
N THR A 225 6.00 -8.14 -19.69
CA THR A 225 5.97 -9.06 -20.84
C THR A 225 6.20 -8.32 -22.15
N PHE A 226 5.64 -7.11 -22.30
CA PHE A 226 5.86 -6.30 -23.50
C PHE A 226 7.31 -5.81 -23.65
N ALA A 227 7.99 -5.54 -22.54
CA ALA A 227 9.38 -5.07 -22.53
C ALA A 227 10.38 -6.20 -22.77
N TYR A 228 10.16 -7.38 -22.16
CA TYR A 228 11.15 -8.47 -22.10
C TYR A 228 10.78 -9.70 -22.95
N GLY A 229 9.56 -9.76 -23.50
CA GLY A 229 9.13 -10.83 -24.40
C GLY A 229 8.94 -12.20 -23.73
N GLU A 230 8.65 -12.20 -22.42
CA GLU A 230 8.37 -13.39 -21.61
C GLU A 230 6.87 -13.66 -21.42
#